data_AF-A0A4U1MJ44-F1
#
_entry.id   AF-A0A4U1MJ44-F1
#
_cell.length_a   1.000
_cell.length_b   1.000
_cell.length_c   1.000
_cell.angle_alpha   90.00
_cell.angle_beta   90.00
_cell.angle_gamma   90.00
#
_symmetry.space_group_name_H-M   'P 1'
#
loop_
_entity.id
_entity.type
_entity.pdbx_description
1 polymer ?
#
loop_
_entity_poly.entity_id
_entity_poly.type
_entity_poly.pdbx_seq_one_letter_code
_entity_poly.pdbx_strand_id
1 'polypeptide(L)'
;MKDIPIDQLVHQMNSRMKQLTYNVEENDADVDGIREELIAIKTYCDMLLQASESKPKRQIQPLAQQARPAQAPVQQQSLSSKPMKEDDANEDSIFDF
;
A
#
# COMPACT_ATOMS: atom_id res chain seq x y z
N MET A 1 8.09 -9.10 -20.61
CA MET A 1 7.04 -9.57 -19.68
C MET A 1 5.79 -8.78 -20.02
N LYS A 2 4.64 -9.43 -20.24
CA LYS A 2 3.38 -8.72 -20.52
C LYS A 2 3.03 -7.95 -19.26
N ASP A 3 2.91 -6.63 -19.36
CA ASP A 3 2.39 -5.78 -18.29
C ASP A 3 0.95 -6.25 -18.02
N ILE A 4 0.75 -7.08 -17.00
CA ILE A 4 -0.58 -7.48 -16.59
C ILE A 4 -1.17 -6.25 -15.89
N PRO A 5 -2.22 -5.63 -16.43
CA PRO A 5 -2.76 -4.42 -15.84
C PRO A 5 -3.24 -4.74 -14.42
N ILE A 6 -2.70 -4.01 -13.44
CA ILE A 6 -3.00 -4.19 -12.00
C ILE A 6 -4.51 -4.20 -11.77
N ASP A 7 -5.27 -3.35 -12.47
CA ASP A 7 -6.74 -3.32 -12.42
C ASP A 7 -7.39 -4.67 -12.77
N GLN A 8 -6.88 -5.37 -13.78
CA GLN A 8 -7.40 -6.68 -14.15
C GLN A 8 -7.09 -7.72 -13.08
N LEU A 9 -5.92 -7.63 -12.45
CA LEU A 9 -5.50 -8.53 -11.38
C LEU A 9 -6.37 -8.34 -10.11
N VAL A 10 -6.63 -7.09 -9.73
CA VAL A 10 -7.54 -6.74 -8.64
C VAL A 10 -8.97 -7.21 -8.93
N HIS A 11 -9.43 -7.06 -10.17
CA HIS A 11 -10.76 -7.51 -10.57
C HIS A 11 -10.90 -9.04 -10.44
N GLN A 12 -9.90 -9.79 -10.93
CA GLN A 12 -9.88 -11.25 -10.83
C GLN A 12 -9.83 -11.73 -9.38
N MET A 13 -8.99 -11.10 -8.54
CA MET A 13 -8.92 -11.40 -7.10
C MET A 13 -10.28 -11.19 -6.41
N ASN A 14 -10.95 -10.08 -6.69
CA ASN A 14 -12.27 -9.80 -6.10
C ASN A 14 -13.33 -10.79 -6.57
N SER A 15 -13.29 -11.20 -7.84
CA SER A 15 -14.22 -12.21 -8.36
C SER A 15 -14.05 -13.55 -7.63
N ARG A 16 -12.81 -13.98 -7.43
CA ARG A 16 -12.47 -15.21 -6.69
C ARG A 16 -12.88 -15.13 -5.23
N MET A 17 -12.65 -14.00 -4.59
CA MET A 17 -13.05 -13.79 -3.19
C MET A 17 -14.56 -13.88 -3.01
N LYS A 18 -15.35 -13.30 -3.93
CA LYS A 18 -16.82 -13.42 -3.93
C LYS A 18 -17.28 -14.86 -4.14
N GLN A 19 -16.65 -15.58 -5.07
CA GLN A 19 -16.96 -16.99 -5.31
C GLN A 19 -16.68 -17.84 -4.08
N LEU A 20 -15.56 -17.61 -3.41
CA LEU A 20 -15.21 -18.30 -2.17
C LEU A 20 -16.24 -18.03 -1.06
N THR A 21 -16.66 -16.77 -0.87
CA THR A 21 -17.71 -16.44 0.10
C THR A 21 -19.01 -17.18 -0.19
N TYR A 22 -19.47 -17.16 -1.45
CA TYR A 22 -20.69 -17.88 -1.85
C TYR A 22 -20.58 -19.39 -1.62
N ASN A 23 -19.46 -19.99 -2.03
CA ASN A 23 -19.21 -21.43 -1.89
C ASN A 23 -19.18 -21.89 -0.42
N VAL A 24 -18.64 -21.05 0.48
CA VAL A 24 -18.61 -21.31 1.92
C VAL A 24 -19.99 -21.13 2.55
N GLU A 25 -20.74 -20.11 2.13
CA GLU A 25 -22.11 -19.85 2.63
C GLU A 25 -23.09 -20.96 2.24
N GLU A 26 -23.03 -21.45 1.00
CA GLU A 26 -23.90 -22.51 0.49
C GLU A 26 -23.49 -23.93 0.96
N ASN A 27 -22.37 -24.09 1.69
CA ASN A 27 -21.77 -25.40 1.99
C ASN A 27 -21.52 -26.28 0.75
N ASP A 28 -21.46 -25.66 -0.43
CA ASP A 28 -21.39 -26.36 -1.72
C ASP A 28 -19.95 -26.74 -2.09
N ALA A 29 -18.95 -26.16 -1.41
CA ALA A 29 -17.54 -26.48 -1.65
C ALA A 29 -16.93 -27.39 -0.59
N ASP A 30 -16.34 -28.49 -1.07
CA ASP A 30 -15.41 -29.31 -0.31
C ASP A 30 -14.21 -28.48 0.18
N VAL A 31 -13.60 -28.93 1.27
CA VAL A 31 -12.42 -28.30 1.90
C VAL A 31 -11.29 -28.10 0.90
N ASP A 32 -11.09 -29.03 -0.03
CA ASP A 32 -10.10 -28.92 -1.10
C ASP A 32 -10.42 -27.79 -2.08
N GLY A 33 -11.68 -27.60 -2.47
CA GLY A 33 -12.09 -26.49 -3.34
C GLY A 33 -11.90 -25.12 -2.67
N ILE A 34 -12.22 -25.02 -1.37
CA ILE A 34 -11.94 -23.82 -0.56
C ILE A 34 -10.44 -23.53 -0.53
N ARG A 35 -9.62 -24.58 -0.36
CA ARG A 35 -8.16 -24.45 -0.32
C ARG A 35 -7.60 -23.96 -1.65
N GLU A 36 -8.09 -24.48 -2.77
CA GLU A 36 -7.68 -24.04 -4.11
C GLU A 36 -8.01 -22.56 -4.36
N GLU A 37 -9.22 -22.13 -4.01
CA GLU A 37 -9.62 -20.72 -4.14
C GLU A 37 -8.74 -19.80 -3.27
N LEU A 38 -8.40 -20.21 -2.04
CA LEU A 38 -7.48 -19.47 -1.18
C LEU A 38 -6.06 -19.37 -1.76
N ILE A 39 -5.56 -20.45 -2.39
CA ILE A 39 -4.26 -20.44 -3.07
C ILE A 39 -4.27 -19.49 -4.27
N ALA A 40 -5.35 -19.48 -5.05
CA ALA A 40 -5.51 -18.55 -6.16
C ALA A 40 -5.51 -17.10 -5.68
N ILE A 41 -6.31 -16.78 -4.65
CA ILE A 41 -6.35 -15.44 -4.04
C ILE A 41 -4.97 -15.02 -3.52
N LYS A 42 -4.27 -15.92 -2.80
CA LYS A 42 -2.90 -15.66 -2.33
C LYS A 42 -1.97 -15.31 -3.49
N THR A 43 -2.03 -16.08 -4.58
CA THR A 43 -1.19 -15.84 -5.77
C THR A 43 -1.46 -14.48 -6.38
N TYR A 44 -2.73 -14.06 -6.46
CA TYR A 44 -3.09 -12.73 -6.93
C TYR A 44 -2.54 -11.62 -6.02
N CYS A 45 -2.60 -11.79 -4.70
CA CYS A 45 -1.99 -10.86 -3.74
C CYS A 45 -0.47 -10.78 -3.92
N ASP A 46 0.22 -11.91 -4.06
CA ASP A 46 1.68 -11.95 -4.27
C ASP A 46 2.07 -11.25 -5.58
N MET A 47 1.29 -11.43 -6.66
CA MET A 47 1.51 -10.74 -7.93
C MET A 47 1.27 -9.22 -7.82
N LEU A 48 0.26 -8.78 -7.06
CA LEU A 48 -0.02 -7.37 -6.82
C LEU A 48 1.11 -6.70 -6.03
N LEU A 49 1.64 -7.38 -5.01
CA LEU A 49 2.77 -6.89 -4.21
C LEU A 49 4.02 -6.72 -5.07
N GLN A 50 4.36 -7.73 -5.87
CA GLN A 50 5.48 -7.66 -6.81
C GLN A 50 5.33 -6.54 -7.84
N ALA A 51 4.12 -6.34 -8.38
CA ALA A 51 3.84 -5.26 -9.33
C ALA A 51 3.95 -3.86 -8.69
N SER A 52 3.62 -3.74 -7.40
CA SER A 52 3.77 -2.50 -6.62
C SER A 52 5.24 -2.15 -6.35
N GLU A 53 6.05 -3.16 -6.01
CA GLU A 53 7.49 -3.00 -5.75
C GLU A 53 8.31 -2.71 -7.02
N SER A 54 7.80 -3.13 -8.18
CA SER A 54 8.47 -2.97 -9.48
C SER A 54 8.40 -1.55 -10.06
N LYS A 55 7.67 -0.60 -9.44
CA LYS A 55 7.66 0.79 -9.91
C LYS A 55 9.06 1.38 -9.69
N PRO A 56 9.80 1.76 -10.76
CA PRO A 56 11.07 2.42 -10.58
C PRO A 56 10.80 3.72 -9.84
N LYS A 57 11.38 3.86 -8.64
CA LYS A 57 11.50 5.15 -7.96
C LYS A 57 12.08 6.11 -8.99
N ARG A 58 11.27 7.05 -9.46
CA ARG A 58 11.67 8.09 -10.40
C ARG A 58 12.87 8.79 -9.76
N GLN A 59 14.08 8.41 -10.19
CA GLN A 59 15.30 9.00 -9.69
C GLN A 59 15.25 10.46 -10.11
N ILE A 60 14.94 11.32 -9.15
CA ILE A 60 15.08 12.76 -9.28
C ILE A 60 16.59 12.96 -9.43
N GLN A 61 17.08 13.03 -10.67
CA GLN A 61 18.46 13.42 -10.90
C GLN A 61 18.63 14.83 -10.32
N PRO A 62 19.54 15.06 -9.37
CA PRO A 62 19.88 16.41 -8.96
C PRO A 62 20.54 17.09 -10.16
N LEU A 63 19.82 18.01 -10.78
CA LEU A 63 20.36 18.91 -11.78
C LEU A 63 21.52 19.66 -11.12
N ALA A 64 22.76 19.24 -11.41
CA ALA A 64 23.95 19.86 -10.87
C ALA A 64 23.96 21.33 -11.27
N GLN A 65 23.64 22.18 -10.30
CA GLN A 65 23.72 23.63 -10.40
C GLN A 65 25.18 24.01 -10.65
N GLN A 66 25.49 24.35 -11.90
CA GLN A 66 26.73 25.05 -12.22
C GLN A 66 26.67 26.45 -11.59
N ALA A 67 27.77 26.81 -10.94
CA ALA A 67 27.91 27.90 -9.99
C ALA A 67 27.60 29.28 -10.57
N ARG A 68 26.97 30.12 -9.73
CA ARG A 68 26.68 31.55 -9.93
C ARG A 68 27.99 32.40 -9.93
N PRO A 69 27.93 33.71 -10.20
CA PRO A 69 27.57 34.65 -9.12
C PRO A 69 26.78 35.89 -9.59
N ALA A 70 25.65 36.22 -8.94
CA ALA A 70 25.22 37.60 -8.70
C ALA A 70 23.95 37.70 -7.82
N GLN A 71 24.19 38.16 -6.59
CA GLN A 71 23.40 39.15 -5.83
C GLN A 71 22.05 38.82 -5.14
N ALA A 72 21.96 39.40 -3.93
CA ALA A 72 20.86 39.64 -2.99
C ALA A 72 20.40 38.50 -2.04
N PRO A 73 20.41 38.75 -0.70
CA PRO A 73 19.99 37.77 0.30
C PRO A 73 18.47 37.84 0.51
N VAL A 74 17.78 36.73 0.27
CA VAL A 74 16.42 36.52 0.77
C VAL A 74 16.50 35.58 1.96
N GLN A 75 16.11 36.11 3.12
CA GLN A 75 16.05 35.43 4.40
C GLN A 75 15.18 34.17 4.28
N GLN A 76 15.79 32.99 4.32
CA GLN A 76 15.06 31.76 4.55
C GLN A 76 14.74 31.68 6.04
N GLN A 77 13.49 31.95 6.39
CA GLN A 77 12.92 31.62 7.69
C GLN A 77 13.02 30.09 7.88
N SER A 78 13.98 29.66 8.68
CA SER A 78 14.08 28.29 9.16
C SER A 78 12.94 28.03 10.14
N LEU A 79 11.89 27.34 9.67
CA LEU A 79 10.88 26.77 10.55
C LEU A 79 11.54 25.63 11.34
N SER A 80 11.84 25.93 12.60
CA SER A 80 12.27 24.95 13.59
C SER A 80 11.07 24.06 13.95
N SER A 81 10.92 22.93 13.27
CA SER A 81 9.98 21.89 13.68
C SER A 81 10.63 21.07 14.79
N LYS A 82 10.44 21.53 16.02
CA LYS A 82 10.67 20.73 17.23
C LYS A 82 9.66 19.56 17.20
N PRO A 83 10.08 18.29 17.25
CA PRO A 83 9.12 17.18 17.35
C PRO A 83 8.37 17.31 18.67
N MET A 84 7.05 17.47 18.57
CA MET A 84 6.10 17.50 19.68
C MET A 84 5.98 16.07 20.22
N LYS A 85 6.20 15.88 21.52
CA LYS A 85 6.04 14.59 22.18
C LYS A 85 4.57 14.17 22.10
N GLU A 86 4.34 12.91 21.76
CA GLU A 86 3.04 12.26 21.74
C GLU A 86 2.46 12.23 23.16
N ASP A 87 1.46 13.08 23.37
CA ASP A 87 0.15 12.79 23.93
C ASP A 87 0.06 11.65 24.97
N ASP A 88 0.15 12.02 26.24
CA ASP A 88 -0.22 11.21 27.39
C ASP A 88 -1.72 11.43 27.67
N ALA A 89 -2.58 10.95 26.77
CA ALA A 89 -4.03 11.17 26.85
C ALA A 89 -4.85 9.91 26.57
N ASN A 90 -4.44 8.77 27.15
CA ASN A 90 -5.22 7.53 27.04
C ASN A 90 -5.42 6.79 28.37
N GLU A 91 -5.39 7.49 29.50
CA GLU A 91 -5.60 6.90 30.83
C GLU A 91 -6.83 7.45 31.56
N ASP A 92 -8.00 7.46 30.92
CA ASP A 92 -9.25 7.43 31.70
C ASP A 92 -10.23 6.43 31.05
N SER A 93 -10.13 5.19 31.53
CA SER A 93 -10.92 4.03 31.13
C SER A 93 -12.43 4.32 31.23
N ILE A 94 -13.08 4.42 30.07
CA ILE A 94 -14.54 4.57 29.96
C ILE A 94 -15.32 3.23 30.01
N PHE A 95 -14.66 2.12 30.32
CA PHE A 95 -15.31 0.81 30.45
C PHE A 95 -15.33 0.38 31.92
N ASP A 96 -16.40 0.75 32.63
CA ASP A 96 -16.84 0.10 33.87
C ASP A 96 -17.88 -0.98 33.48
N PHE A 97 -17.62 -2.23 33.87
CA PHE A 97 -18.45 -3.42 33.59
C PHE A 97 -19.30 -3.80 34.80
#